data_AF-A0A661SBT4-F1
#
_entry.id   AF-A0A661SBT4-F1
#
_cell.length_a   1.000
_cell.length_b   1.000
_cell.length_c   1.000
_cell.angle_alpha   90.00
_cell.angle_beta   90.00
_cell.angle_gamma   90.00
#
_symmetry.space_group_name_H-M   'P 1'
#
loop_
_entity.id
_entity.type
_entity.pdbx_description
1 polymer ?
#
loop_
_entity_poly.entity_id
_entity_poly.type
_entity_poly.pdbx_seq_one_letter_code
_entity_poly.pdbx_strand_id
1 'polypeptide(L)'
;MGLALVFDFFRKKRQQKALRNEDDKELFVRKYKAFQNILKNNNEVLMTMADMQEKATGGFLFDRAYINSSYQRVARGIKEIVNNLNILSDEKYKDLVIAYQKNDEAIRNTLSRKAAIPSTGYVLPLSEIGKDSSASTGGKLALLGELANVLGFSVPPGFIITTYAYETFIKHNKIDDILKEQTGKLNIRNYDELTAASQ
;
A
#
# COMPACT_ATOMS: atom_id res chain seq x y z
N MET A 1 -42.20 -57.88 -7.10
CA MET A 1 -41.48 -56.90 -6.24
C MET A 1 -40.06 -56.55 -6.72
N GLY A 2 -39.34 -57.40 -7.47
CA GLY A 2 -37.93 -57.11 -7.84
C GLY A 2 -37.70 -56.05 -8.94
N LEU A 3 -38.63 -55.87 -9.89
CA LEU A 3 -38.45 -54.95 -11.02
C LEU A 3 -38.48 -53.47 -10.64
N ALA A 4 -39.27 -53.08 -9.63
CA ALA A 4 -39.36 -51.70 -9.14
C ALA A 4 -38.07 -51.26 -8.40
N LEU A 5 -37.47 -52.16 -7.62
CA LEU A 5 -36.22 -51.93 -6.89
C LEU A 5 -35.02 -51.73 -7.83
N VAL A 6 -34.97 -52.50 -8.93
CA VAL A 6 -33.92 -52.38 -9.93
C VAL A 6 -34.03 -51.06 -10.71
N PHE A 7 -35.26 -50.66 -11.10
CA PHE A 7 -35.48 -49.39 -11.77
C PHE A 7 -35.12 -48.18 -10.89
N ASP A 8 -35.43 -48.23 -9.60
CA ASP A 8 -35.11 -47.16 -8.65
C ASP A 8 -33.59 -47.05 -8.40
N PHE A 9 -32.89 -48.19 -8.36
CA PHE A 9 -31.42 -48.24 -8.30
C PHE A 9 -30.76 -47.61 -9.54
N PHE A 10 -31.24 -47.93 -10.76
CA PHE A 10 -30.71 -47.32 -11.99
C PHE A 10 -31.02 -45.82 -12.08
N ARG A 11 -32.20 -45.39 -11.62
CA ARG A 11 -32.56 -43.97 -11.55
C ARG A 11 -31.65 -43.20 -10.59
N LYS A 12 -31.40 -43.75 -9.40
CA LYS A 12 -30.52 -43.16 -8.37
C LYS A 12 -29.07 -43.07 -8.84
N LYS A 13 -28.56 -44.11 -9.52
CA LYS A 13 -27.22 -44.13 -10.10
C LYS A 13 -27.05 -43.13 -11.25
N ARG A 14 -28.11 -42.91 -12.04
CA ARG A 14 -28.14 -41.92 -13.14
C ARG A 14 -28.21 -40.49 -12.61
N GLN A 15 -28.95 -40.24 -11.53
CA GLN A 15 -28.98 -38.95 -10.82
C GLN A 15 -27.62 -38.63 -10.18
N GLN A 16 -26.98 -39.59 -9.50
CA GLN A 16 -25.63 -39.40 -8.95
C GLN A 16 -24.59 -39.11 -10.03
N LYS A 17 -24.67 -39.77 -11.19
CA LYS A 17 -23.77 -39.49 -12.33
C LYS A 17 -24.01 -38.10 -12.93
N ALA A 18 -25.26 -37.64 -13.00
CA ALA A 18 -25.61 -36.31 -13.47
C ALA A 18 -25.09 -35.21 -12.53
N LEU A 19 -25.30 -35.37 -11.22
CA LEU A 19 -24.76 -34.48 -10.17
C LEU A 19 -23.23 -34.42 -10.25
N ARG A 20 -22.55 -35.56 -10.33
CA ARG A 20 -21.08 -35.60 -10.45
C ARG A 20 -20.55 -34.91 -11.71
N ASN A 21 -21.24 -35.07 -12.84
CA ASN A 21 -20.86 -34.37 -14.08
C ASN A 21 -21.07 -32.85 -13.99
N GLU A 22 -22.06 -32.40 -13.22
CA GLU A 22 -22.33 -30.98 -12.97
C GLU A 22 -21.26 -30.39 -12.02
N ASP A 23 -20.92 -31.10 -10.94
CA ASP A 23 -19.84 -30.77 -10.01
C ASP A 23 -18.47 -30.72 -10.72
N ASP A 24 -18.16 -31.71 -11.58
CA ASP A 24 -16.92 -31.77 -12.35
C ASP A 24 -16.80 -30.59 -13.32
N LYS A 25 -17.92 -30.19 -13.94
CA LYS A 25 -17.98 -29.02 -14.83
C LYS A 25 -17.80 -27.73 -14.05
N GLU A 26 -18.44 -27.59 -12.89
CA GLU A 26 -18.30 -26.42 -12.03
C GLU A 26 -16.84 -26.27 -11.54
N LEU A 27 -16.24 -27.38 -11.10
CA LEU A 27 -14.84 -27.43 -10.69
C LEU A 27 -13.89 -27.01 -11.84
N PHE A 28 -14.12 -27.52 -13.05
CA PHE A 28 -13.35 -27.13 -14.23
C PHE A 28 -13.48 -25.63 -14.52
N VAL A 29 -14.70 -25.09 -14.52
CA VAL A 29 -14.94 -23.65 -14.76
C VAL A 29 -14.26 -22.80 -13.70
N ARG A 30 -14.31 -23.21 -12.43
CA ARG A 30 -13.65 -22.52 -11.33
C ARG A 30 -12.13 -22.50 -11.52
N LYS A 31 -11.51 -23.64 -11.82
CA LYS A 31 -10.06 -23.73 -12.06
C LYS A 31 -9.65 -22.93 -13.31
N TYR A 32 -10.41 -23.03 -14.40
CA TYR A 32 -10.13 -22.25 -15.61
C TYR A 32 -10.17 -20.73 -15.36
N LYS A 33 -11.19 -20.24 -14.64
CA LYS A 33 -11.25 -18.82 -14.23
C LYS A 33 -10.06 -18.42 -13.36
N ALA A 34 -9.68 -19.25 -12.40
CA ALA A 34 -8.51 -18.99 -11.56
C ALA A 34 -7.23 -18.87 -12.40
N PHE A 35 -7.04 -19.75 -13.38
CA PHE A 35 -5.92 -19.67 -14.33
C PHE A 35 -5.92 -18.36 -15.14
N GLN A 36 -7.06 -17.97 -15.70
CA GLN A 36 -7.18 -16.69 -16.43
C GLN A 36 -6.85 -15.49 -15.52
N ASN A 37 -7.32 -15.52 -14.27
CA ASN A 37 -7.02 -14.48 -13.29
C ASN A 37 -5.52 -14.41 -12.97
N ILE A 38 -4.82 -15.54 -12.86
CA ILE A 38 -3.36 -15.54 -12.68
C ILE A 38 -2.67 -14.83 -13.83
N LEU A 39 -3.00 -15.18 -15.08
CA LEU A 39 -2.37 -14.59 -16.25
C LEU A 39 -2.63 -13.08 -16.33
N LYS A 40 -3.87 -12.66 -16.09
CA LYS A 40 -4.24 -11.25 -16.07
C LYS A 40 -3.45 -10.47 -15.01
N ASN A 41 -3.47 -10.93 -13.76
CA ASN A 41 -2.77 -10.25 -12.67
C ASN A 41 -1.25 -10.26 -12.87
N ASN A 42 -0.69 -11.34 -13.41
CA ASN A 42 0.74 -11.41 -13.70
C ASN A 42 1.15 -10.33 -14.72
N ASN A 43 0.37 -10.16 -15.79
CA ASN A 43 0.63 -9.11 -16.77
C ASN A 43 0.52 -7.70 -16.16
N GLU A 44 -0.52 -7.44 -15.35
CA GLU A 44 -0.68 -6.14 -14.68
C GLU A 44 0.45 -5.82 -13.69
N VAL A 45 0.94 -6.83 -12.95
CA VAL A 45 2.09 -6.71 -12.05
C VAL A 45 3.36 -6.39 -12.85
N LEU A 46 3.65 -7.15 -13.90
CA LEU A 46 4.83 -6.95 -14.74
C LEU A 46 4.84 -5.56 -15.40
N MET A 47 3.70 -5.11 -15.92
CA MET A 47 3.57 -3.78 -16.52
C MET A 47 3.79 -2.67 -15.47
N THR A 48 3.27 -2.85 -14.26
CA THR A 48 3.52 -1.90 -13.16
C THR A 48 4.98 -1.88 -12.76
N MET A 49 5.63 -3.05 -12.64
CA MET A 49 7.04 -3.14 -12.28
C MET A 49 7.93 -2.52 -13.36
N ALA A 50 7.61 -2.72 -14.65
CA ALA A 50 8.34 -2.10 -15.76
C ALA A 50 8.24 -0.57 -15.70
N ASP A 51 7.04 -0.03 -15.49
CA ASP A 51 6.82 1.41 -15.30
C ASP A 51 7.59 1.98 -14.10
N MET A 52 7.60 1.26 -12.97
CA MET A 52 8.38 1.65 -11.79
C MET A 52 9.90 1.61 -12.06
N GLN A 53 10.37 0.60 -12.78
CA GLN A 53 11.77 0.45 -13.14
C GLN A 53 12.24 1.59 -14.05
N GLU A 54 11.44 1.93 -15.06
CA GLU A 54 11.73 3.05 -15.96
C GLU A 54 11.85 4.35 -15.18
N LYS A 55 10.89 4.66 -14.29
CA LYS A 55 10.96 5.88 -13.48
C LYS A 55 12.15 5.89 -12.50
N ALA A 56 12.54 4.73 -11.98
CA ALA A 56 13.69 4.61 -11.09
C ALA A 56 15.04 4.88 -11.77
N THR A 57 15.13 4.86 -13.11
CA THR A 57 16.37 5.17 -13.85
C THR A 57 16.79 6.65 -13.76
N GLY A 58 15.99 7.51 -13.13
CA GLY A 58 16.33 8.92 -12.85
C GLY A 58 15.94 9.91 -13.96
N GLY A 59 15.40 9.42 -15.08
CA GLY A 59 14.89 10.27 -16.16
C GLY A 59 13.53 10.93 -15.88
N PHE A 60 12.87 10.58 -14.77
CA PHE A 60 11.51 11.00 -14.47
C PHE A 60 11.36 11.48 -13.01
N LEU A 61 10.64 12.59 -12.83
CA LEU A 61 10.20 13.05 -11.50
C LEU A 61 8.94 12.26 -11.10
N PHE A 62 8.96 11.61 -9.95
CA PHE A 62 7.80 10.94 -9.36
C PHE A 62 7.68 11.27 -7.87
N ASP A 63 6.45 11.25 -7.36
CA ASP A 63 6.13 11.62 -5.98
C ASP A 63 5.79 10.38 -5.12
N ARG A 64 5.54 10.61 -3.82
CA ARG A 64 5.18 9.53 -2.89
C ARG A 64 3.81 8.91 -3.21
N ALA A 65 2.90 9.66 -3.83
CA ALA A 65 1.59 9.14 -4.22
C ALA A 65 1.73 8.10 -5.35
N TYR A 66 2.61 8.36 -6.32
CA TYR A 66 2.98 7.39 -7.34
C TYR A 66 3.60 6.12 -6.74
N ILE A 67 4.57 6.25 -5.82
CA ILE A 67 5.20 5.09 -5.16
C ILE A 67 4.14 4.25 -4.44
N ASN A 68 3.29 4.88 -3.62
CA ASN A 68 2.26 4.19 -2.85
C ASN A 68 1.23 3.49 -3.75
N SER A 69 0.73 4.19 -4.78
CA SER A 69 -0.27 3.61 -5.68
C SER A 69 0.31 2.45 -6.50
N SER A 70 1.52 2.60 -7.04
CA SER A 70 2.18 1.54 -7.82
C SER A 70 2.50 0.32 -6.95
N TYR A 71 3.01 0.53 -5.74
CA TYR A 71 3.18 -0.53 -4.75
C TYR A 71 1.87 -1.27 -4.46
N GLN A 72 0.78 -0.54 -4.20
CA GLN A 72 -0.52 -1.14 -3.92
C GLN A 72 -1.04 -2.00 -5.09
N ARG A 73 -0.82 -1.57 -6.35
CA ARG A 73 -1.17 -2.38 -7.52
C ARG A 73 -0.39 -3.68 -7.56
N VAL A 74 0.94 -3.62 -7.37
CA VAL A 74 1.82 -4.80 -7.35
C VAL A 74 1.41 -5.74 -6.22
N ALA A 75 1.30 -5.23 -4.99
CA ALA A 75 0.95 -6.03 -3.83
C ALA A 75 -0.41 -6.71 -3.99
N ARG A 76 -1.41 -6.01 -4.52
CA ARG A 76 -2.73 -6.59 -4.81
C ARG A 76 -2.66 -7.67 -5.89
N GLY A 77 -1.98 -7.40 -7.01
CA GLY A 77 -1.84 -8.36 -8.09
C GLY A 77 -1.15 -9.65 -7.66
N ILE A 78 -0.06 -9.54 -6.89
CA ILE A 78 0.64 -10.71 -6.32
C ILE A 78 -0.27 -11.50 -5.37
N LYS A 79 -1.05 -10.82 -4.52
CA LYS A 79 -2.02 -11.48 -3.63
C LYS A 79 -3.04 -12.30 -4.44
N GLU A 80 -3.58 -11.71 -5.51
CA GLU A 80 -4.53 -12.40 -6.38
C GLU A 80 -3.88 -13.60 -7.08
N ILE A 81 -2.63 -13.48 -7.55
CA ILE A 81 -1.89 -14.62 -8.14
C ILE A 81 -1.76 -15.75 -7.12
N VAL A 82 -1.33 -15.47 -5.90
CA VAL A 82 -1.16 -16.49 -4.84
C VAL A 82 -2.51 -17.15 -4.48
N ASN A 83 -3.58 -16.36 -4.35
CA ASN A 83 -4.91 -16.88 -4.06
C ASN A 83 -5.42 -17.80 -5.17
N ASN A 84 -5.32 -17.37 -6.44
CA ASN A 84 -5.77 -18.17 -7.57
C ASN A 84 -4.89 -19.42 -7.79
N LEU A 85 -3.59 -19.36 -7.46
CA LEU A 85 -2.72 -20.56 -7.45
C LEU A 85 -3.18 -21.58 -6.41
N ASN A 86 -3.62 -21.15 -5.24
CA ASN A 86 -4.21 -22.03 -4.23
C ASN A 86 -5.53 -22.65 -4.72
N ILE A 87 -6.37 -21.92 -5.45
CA ILE A 87 -7.59 -22.48 -6.06
C ILE A 87 -7.26 -23.55 -7.11
N LEU A 88 -6.22 -23.35 -7.93
CA LEU A 88 -5.82 -24.32 -8.96
C LEU A 88 -5.25 -25.61 -8.37
N SER A 89 -4.49 -25.47 -7.28
CA SER A 89 -3.66 -26.53 -6.70
C SER A 89 -4.29 -27.19 -5.48
N ASP A 90 -5.58 -26.95 -5.22
CA ASP A 90 -6.29 -27.47 -4.06
C ASP A 90 -5.53 -27.16 -2.75
N GLU A 91 -5.13 -25.90 -2.61
CA GLU A 91 -4.44 -25.29 -1.46
C GLU A 91 -3.01 -25.79 -1.18
N LYS A 92 -2.32 -26.35 -2.18
CA LYS A 92 -0.92 -26.78 -2.06
C LYS A 92 0.06 -25.63 -1.73
N TYR A 93 -0.30 -24.39 -2.03
CA TYR A 93 0.57 -23.21 -1.94
C TYR A 93 0.17 -22.26 -0.80
N LYS A 94 -0.37 -22.78 0.30
CA LYS A 94 -0.76 -21.98 1.48
C LYS A 94 0.40 -21.17 2.04
N ASP A 95 1.61 -21.71 2.03
CA ASP A 95 2.80 -21.04 2.56
C ASP A 95 3.19 -19.78 1.75
N LEU A 96 2.82 -19.72 0.46
CA LEU A 96 3.01 -18.52 -0.36
C LEU A 96 2.17 -17.33 0.14
N VAL A 97 1.03 -17.59 0.80
CA VAL A 97 0.23 -16.53 1.45
C VAL A 97 1.02 -15.91 2.59
N ILE A 98 1.69 -16.74 3.40
CA ILE A 98 2.51 -16.29 4.54
C ILE A 98 3.71 -15.50 4.01
N ALA A 99 4.40 -16.02 2.99
CA ALA A 99 5.53 -15.34 2.37
C ALA A 99 5.11 -13.98 1.76
N TYR A 100 3.96 -13.92 1.09
CA TYR A 100 3.41 -12.67 0.57
C TYR A 100 3.13 -11.68 1.71
N GLN A 101 2.43 -12.10 2.77
CA GLN A 101 2.08 -11.22 3.90
C GLN A 101 3.32 -10.64 4.58
N LYS A 102 4.34 -11.48 4.82
CA LYS A 102 5.61 -11.05 5.42
C LYS A 102 6.31 -9.98 4.56
N ASN A 103 6.37 -10.18 3.25
CA ASN A 103 7.02 -9.23 2.34
C ASN A 103 6.20 -7.94 2.21
N ASP A 104 4.88 -8.04 2.09
CA ASP A 104 3.97 -6.88 2.03
C ASP A 104 4.09 -6.02 3.29
N GLU A 105 4.14 -6.64 4.48
CA GLU A 105 4.35 -5.91 5.72
C GLU A 105 5.72 -5.22 5.78
N ALA A 106 6.80 -5.92 5.40
CA ALA A 106 8.15 -5.36 5.40
C ALA A 106 8.28 -4.15 4.45
N ILE A 107 7.67 -4.23 3.27
CA ILE A 107 7.69 -3.12 2.30
C ILE A 107 6.81 -1.98 2.80
N ARG A 108 5.58 -2.26 3.29
CA ARG A 108 4.71 -1.21 3.88
C ARG A 108 5.40 -0.48 5.02
N ASN A 109 6.10 -1.18 5.91
CA ASN A 109 6.84 -0.54 7.00
C ASN A 109 7.98 0.34 6.48
N THR A 110 8.59 -0.01 5.35
CA THR A 110 9.61 0.81 4.71
C THR A 110 9.02 2.05 4.03
N LEU A 111 7.89 1.89 3.33
CA LEU A 111 7.17 3.01 2.69
C LEU A 111 6.53 3.96 3.72
N SER A 112 6.12 3.45 4.88
CA SER A 112 5.49 4.21 5.96
C SER A 112 6.48 4.81 6.95
N ARG A 113 7.78 4.46 6.90
CA ARG A 113 8.82 5.16 7.68
C ARG A 113 8.80 6.63 7.25
N LYS A 114 8.09 7.47 8.02
CA LYS A 114 8.37 8.91 8.07
C LYS A 114 9.83 9.02 8.49
N ALA A 115 10.58 9.96 7.92
CA ALA A 115 11.88 10.33 8.49
C ALA A 115 11.65 10.52 9.99
N ALA A 116 12.36 9.74 10.81
CA ALA A 116 12.15 9.78 12.25
C ALA A 116 12.38 11.22 12.69
N ILE A 117 11.37 11.83 13.29
CA ILE A 117 11.51 13.17 13.84
C ILE A 117 12.39 13.00 15.08
N PRO A 118 13.63 13.54 15.09
CA PRO A 118 14.49 13.42 16.25
C PRO A 118 13.84 14.12 17.43
N SER A 119 13.99 13.55 18.62
CA SER A 119 13.61 14.24 19.85
C SER A 119 14.58 15.39 20.08
N THR A 120 14.07 16.62 20.05
CA THR A 120 14.84 17.86 20.23
C THR A 120 14.09 18.79 21.19
N GLY A 121 14.66 19.97 21.49
CA GLY A 121 13.86 21.05 22.06
C GLY A 121 12.69 21.43 21.15
N TYR A 122 11.65 22.05 21.72
CA TYR A 122 10.51 22.57 20.93
C TYR A 122 10.88 23.80 20.11
N VAL A 123 11.93 24.50 20.54
CA VAL A 123 12.48 25.66 19.87
C VAL A 123 13.99 25.47 19.73
N LEU A 124 14.53 25.77 18.55
CA LEU A 124 15.96 25.83 18.31
C LEU A 124 16.36 27.23 17.86
N PRO A 125 17.45 27.80 18.38
CA PRO A 125 18.01 29.04 17.86
C PRO A 125 18.44 28.86 16.39
N LEU A 126 18.21 29.88 15.55
CA LEU A 126 18.66 29.85 14.15
C LEU A 126 20.18 29.67 14.05
N SER A 127 20.94 30.14 15.04
CA SER A 127 22.39 30.03 15.13
C SER A 127 22.93 28.61 15.34
N GLU A 128 22.06 27.65 15.69
CA GLU A 128 22.46 26.28 16.04
C GLU A 128 22.06 25.25 14.97
N ILE A 129 21.49 25.70 13.84
CA ILE A 129 20.95 24.81 12.81
C ILE A 129 21.72 24.92 11.50
N GLY A 130 21.73 23.83 10.73
CA GLY A 130 22.35 23.76 9.41
C GLY A 130 21.67 22.72 8.53
N LYS A 131 22.27 22.37 7.40
CA LYS A 131 21.73 21.42 6.43
C LYS A 131 21.34 20.07 7.05
N ASP A 132 22.11 19.60 8.03
CA ASP A 132 21.88 18.34 8.73
C ASP A 132 20.68 18.38 9.71
N SER A 133 20.21 19.58 10.06
CA SER A 133 19.04 19.78 10.94
C SER A 133 17.69 19.58 10.22
N SER A 134 17.70 19.20 8.94
CA SER A 134 16.48 19.09 8.09
C SER A 134 15.39 18.19 8.68
N ALA A 135 15.74 17.15 9.43
CA ALA A 135 14.77 16.29 10.09
C ALA A 135 14.02 16.99 11.24
N SER A 136 14.72 17.86 11.99
CA SER A 136 14.17 18.63 13.13
C SER A 136 13.53 19.96 12.75
N THR A 137 13.91 20.57 11.63
CA THR A 137 13.49 21.94 11.26
C THR A 137 12.78 22.03 9.90
N GLY A 138 12.77 20.93 9.13
CA GLY A 138 12.39 20.96 7.72
C GLY A 138 13.50 21.52 6.82
N GLY A 139 13.46 21.15 5.54
CA GLY A 139 14.54 21.45 4.59
C GLY A 139 14.77 22.95 4.34
N LYS A 140 13.72 23.77 4.35
CA LYS A 140 13.85 25.23 4.09
C LYS A 140 14.62 25.93 5.20
N LEU A 141 14.25 25.67 6.45
CA LEU A 141 14.88 26.31 7.61
C LEU A 141 16.28 25.76 7.84
N ALA A 142 16.51 24.46 7.59
CA ALA A 142 17.85 23.88 7.59
C ALA A 142 18.79 24.58 6.59
N LEU A 143 18.30 24.85 5.37
CA LEU A 143 19.07 25.59 4.36
C LEU A 143 19.29 27.06 4.78
N LEU A 144 18.31 27.70 5.42
CA LEU A 144 18.48 29.06 5.95
C LEU A 144 19.56 29.11 7.05
N GLY A 145 19.58 28.11 7.93
CA GLY A 145 20.64 27.92 8.93
C GLY A 145 22.01 27.72 8.31
N GLU A 146 22.09 26.92 7.24
CA GLU A 146 23.32 26.71 6.48
C GLU A 146 23.86 28.03 5.90
N LEU A 147 22.97 28.83 5.29
CA LEU A 147 23.33 30.14 4.73
C LEU A 147 23.86 31.08 5.81
N ALA A 148 23.23 31.11 6.99
CA ALA A 148 23.61 31.99 8.09
C ALA A 148 24.92 31.53 8.78
N ASN A 149 24.99 30.26 9.18
CA ASN A 149 25.99 29.78 10.13
C ASN A 149 27.24 29.18 9.47
N VAL A 150 27.10 28.64 8.26
CA VAL A 150 28.22 28.01 7.52
C VAL A 150 28.76 28.94 6.44
N LEU A 151 27.86 29.55 5.67
CA LEU A 151 28.23 30.41 4.54
C LEU A 151 28.37 31.89 4.93
N GLY A 152 27.97 32.27 6.15
CA GLY A 152 28.18 33.61 6.70
C GLY A 152 27.34 34.71 6.06
N PHE A 153 26.22 34.38 5.42
CA PHE A 153 25.30 35.38 4.89
C PHE A 153 24.58 36.12 6.03
N SER A 154 24.30 37.41 5.80
CA SER A 154 23.50 38.21 6.72
C SER A 154 22.04 37.73 6.69
N VAL A 155 21.65 37.01 7.74
CA VAL A 155 20.28 36.53 7.96
C VAL A 155 19.78 37.11 9.28
N PRO A 156 18.53 37.62 9.34
CA PRO A 156 17.96 38.14 10.58
C PRO A 156 17.99 37.09 11.71
N PRO A 157 18.32 37.49 12.95
CA PRO A 157 18.30 36.58 14.08
C PRO A 157 16.88 36.06 14.33
N GLY A 158 16.77 34.82 14.80
CA GLY A 158 15.49 34.19 15.04
C GLY A 158 15.60 32.80 15.63
N PHE A 159 14.46 32.11 15.64
CA PHE A 159 14.34 30.74 16.15
C PHE A 159 13.37 29.93 15.29
N ILE A 160 13.46 28.62 15.42
CA ILE A 160 12.65 27.65 14.68
C ILE A 160 11.79 26.88 15.68
N ILE A 161 10.49 26.79 15.41
CA ILE A 161 9.62 25.80 16.04
C ILE A 161 9.87 24.46 15.37
N THR A 162 10.30 23.47 16.13
CA THR A 162 10.77 22.19 15.57
C THR A 162 9.64 21.31 15.06
N THR A 163 9.96 20.39 14.16
CA THR A 163 9.05 19.33 13.73
C THR A 163 8.62 18.46 14.91
N TYR A 164 9.47 18.33 15.94
CA TYR A 164 9.15 17.66 17.20
C TYR A 164 8.10 18.42 18.02
N ALA A 165 8.17 19.75 18.10
CA ALA A 165 7.14 20.57 18.74
C ALA A 165 5.78 20.40 18.05
N TYR A 166 5.77 20.45 16.72
CA TYR A 166 4.57 20.20 15.93
C TYR A 166 4.00 18.80 16.19
N GLU A 167 4.85 17.76 16.12
CA GLU A 167 4.39 16.38 16.35
C GLU A 167 3.80 16.20 17.76
N THR A 168 4.47 16.77 18.76
CA THR A 168 4.02 16.73 20.16
C THR A 168 2.68 17.45 20.32
N PHE A 169 2.54 18.64 19.73
CA PHE A 169 1.30 19.41 19.77
C PHE A 169 0.14 18.64 19.12
N ILE A 170 0.35 18.07 17.94
CA ILE A 170 -0.67 17.31 17.21
C ILE A 170 -1.10 16.07 18.00
N LYS A 171 -0.14 15.28 18.52
CA LYS A 171 -0.40 14.06 19.29
C LYS A 171 -1.11 14.36 20.61
N HIS A 172 -0.66 15.38 21.34
CA HIS A 172 -1.26 15.76 22.63
C HIS A 172 -2.73 16.12 22.47
N ASN A 173 -3.07 16.82 21.39
CA ASN A 173 -4.44 17.25 21.10
C ASN A 173 -5.24 16.22 20.29
N LYS A 174 -4.67 15.03 19.98
CA LYS A 174 -5.28 13.99 19.12
C LYS A 174 -5.76 14.50 17.75
N ILE A 175 -5.11 15.56 17.26
CA ILE A 175 -5.47 16.16 15.96
C ILE A 175 -5.13 15.19 14.83
N ASP A 176 -4.14 14.31 15.01
CA ASP A 176 -3.78 13.31 14.01
C ASP A 176 -4.91 12.32 13.73
N ASP A 177 -5.72 11.97 14.72
CA ASP A 177 -6.85 11.06 14.53
C ASP A 177 -7.98 11.75 13.74
N ILE A 178 -8.27 13.01 14.07
CA ILE A 178 -9.24 13.84 13.32
C ILE A 178 -8.78 13.98 11.87
N LEU A 179 -7.50 14.32 11.65
CA LEU A 179 -6.93 14.45 10.31
C LEU A 179 -7.02 13.14 9.53
N LYS A 180 -6.70 11.99 10.14
CA LYS A 180 -6.82 10.67 9.49
C LYS A 180 -8.26 10.36 9.09
N GLU A 181 -9.23 10.65 9.96
CA GLU A 181 -10.64 10.39 9.69
C GLU A 181 -11.17 11.25 8.52
N GLN A 182 -10.88 12.55 8.57
CA GLN A 182 -11.34 13.51 7.56
C GLN A 182 -10.65 13.28 6.21
N THR A 183 -9.33 13.07 6.22
CA THR A 183 -8.56 12.90 4.96
C THR A 183 -8.62 11.48 4.39
N GLY A 184 -8.94 10.46 5.20
CA GLY A 184 -8.97 9.06 4.74
C GLY A 184 -10.05 8.75 3.69
N LYS A 185 -11.10 9.57 3.62
CA LYS A 185 -12.21 9.44 2.65
C LYS A 185 -12.11 10.42 1.48
N LEU A 186 -11.14 11.32 1.52
CA LEU A 186 -11.05 12.46 0.62
C LEU A 186 -10.40 12.05 -0.70
N ASN A 187 -11.11 12.26 -1.80
CA ASN A 187 -10.49 12.15 -3.11
C ASN A 187 -9.67 13.40 -3.40
N ILE A 188 -8.35 13.32 -3.21
CA ILE A 188 -7.40 14.42 -3.48
C ILE A 188 -7.40 14.95 -4.93
N ARG A 189 -8.11 14.28 -5.85
CA ARG A 189 -8.30 14.74 -7.24
C ARG A 189 -9.63 15.44 -7.46
N ASN A 190 -10.49 15.48 -6.45
CA ASN A 190 -11.76 16.22 -6.49
C ASN A 190 -11.60 17.53 -5.71
N TYR A 191 -11.50 18.64 -6.44
CA TYR A 191 -11.28 19.97 -5.87
C TYR A 191 -12.44 20.44 -4.97
N ASP A 192 -13.66 20.05 -5.31
CA ASP A 192 -14.87 20.46 -4.57
C ASP A 192 -14.95 19.73 -3.21
N GLU A 193 -14.56 18.46 -3.16
CA GLU A 193 -14.46 17.72 -1.89
C GLU A 193 -13.36 18.30 -0.98
N LEU A 194 -12.23 18.73 -1.55
CA LEU A 194 -11.13 19.33 -0.80
C LEU A 194 -11.51 20.68 -0.17
N THR A 195 -12.26 21.50 -0.90
CA THR A 195 -12.71 22.81 -0.39
C THR A 195 -13.79 22.65 0.68
N ALA A 196 -14.73 21.72 0.51
CA ALA A 196 -15.77 21.43 1.51
C ALA A 196 -15.18 20.90 2.83
N ALA A 197 -14.14 20.07 2.76
CA ALA A 197 -13.49 19.50 3.95
C ALA A 197 -12.53 20.48 4.67
N SER A 198 -12.25 21.65 4.09
CA SER A 198 -11.39 22.68 4.70
C SER A 198 -12.16 23.73 5.51
N GLN A 199 -13.50 23.69 5.48
CA GLN A 199 -14.39 24.61 6.23
C GLN A 199 -14.76 24.01 7.59
#